data_AF-A0A359H2Q6-F1
#
_entry.id   AF-A0A359H2Q6-F1
#
_cell.length_a   1.000
_cell.length_b   1.000
_cell.length_c   1.000
_cell.angle_alpha   90.00
_cell.angle_beta   90.00
_cell.angle_gamma   90.00
#
_symmetry.space_group_name_H-M   'P 1'
#
loop_
_entity.id
_entity.type
_entity.pdbx_description
1 polymer ?
#
loop_
_entity_poly.entity_id
_entity_poly.type
_entity_poly.pdbx_seq_one_letter_code
_entity_poly.pdbx_strand_id
1 'polypeptide(L)'
;LVGGKWTSFRAFSEQVAAKVMTSLGKTKEKSTESLPIRGGKNLPLSKAQKESYINNLVSKYGFTEEYGKELLTRYGTYAEKIANHIEKNKGKMLKSIPNWNSGELVYILQNEKPLHLDDLFIRRSTIMWLGNASEDVIEEFADIMADEYNWSATKKKEEIAKVKNIIANS
;
A
#
# COMPACT_ATOMS: atom_id res chain seq x y z
N LEU A 1 20.72 14.68 -10.30
CA LEU A 1 19.91 15.48 -9.34
C LEU A 1 20.64 15.46 -8.01
N VAL A 2 20.97 16.62 -7.45
CA VAL A 2 21.62 16.70 -6.13
C VAL A 2 20.68 17.46 -5.20
N GLY A 3 20.32 16.87 -4.07
CA GLY A 3 19.33 17.40 -3.13
C GLY A 3 17.87 17.02 -3.44
N GLY A 4 16.94 17.57 -2.64
CA GLY A 4 15.49 17.34 -2.71
C GLY A 4 14.90 17.07 -1.33
N LYS A 5 13.90 17.86 -0.90
CA LYS A 5 13.13 17.61 0.33
C LYS A 5 11.81 16.94 -0.04
N TRP A 6 11.25 16.16 0.88
CA TRP A 6 9.92 15.57 0.68
C TRP A 6 8.86 16.62 0.33
N THR A 7 8.94 17.82 0.90
CA THR A 7 7.98 18.91 0.63
C THR A 7 8.16 19.55 -0.75
N SER A 8 9.34 19.45 -1.37
CA SER A 8 9.65 20.08 -2.67
C SER A 8 9.77 19.08 -3.83
N PHE A 9 9.51 17.79 -3.60
CA PHE A 9 9.75 16.73 -4.58
C PHE A 9 9.02 16.97 -5.91
N ARG A 10 7.74 17.38 -5.86
CA ARG A 10 6.90 17.58 -7.05
C ARG A 10 7.40 18.76 -7.88
N ALA A 11 7.57 19.92 -7.25
CA ALA A 11 8.06 21.13 -7.92
C ALA A 11 9.46 20.91 -8.53
N PHE A 12 10.35 20.22 -7.80
CA PHE A 12 11.67 19.91 -8.32
C PHE A 12 11.61 18.94 -9.50
N SER A 13 10.82 17.87 -9.41
CA SER A 13 10.62 16.91 -10.50
C SER A 13 10.06 17.58 -11.76
N GLU A 14 9.17 18.55 -11.59
CA GLU A 14 8.58 19.30 -12.71
C GLU A 14 9.60 20.17 -13.45
N GLN A 15 10.51 20.83 -12.73
CA GLN A 15 11.63 21.58 -13.34
C GLN A 15 12.58 20.67 -14.11
N VAL A 16 12.86 19.49 -13.57
CA VAL A 16 13.76 18.51 -14.19
C VAL A 16 13.12 17.94 -15.46
N ALA A 17 11.85 17.56 -15.39
CA ALA A 17 11.11 17.08 -16.55
C ALA A 17 11.08 18.13 -17.66
N ALA A 18 10.89 19.42 -17.34
CA ALA A 18 10.95 20.50 -18.31
C ALA A 18 12.31 20.58 -19.02
N LYS A 19 13.43 20.52 -18.27
CA LYS A 19 14.78 20.54 -18.85
C LYS A 19 15.04 19.34 -19.77
N VAL A 20 14.60 18.15 -19.38
CA VAL A 20 14.72 16.94 -20.21
C VAL A 20 13.90 17.07 -21.49
N MET A 21 12.66 17.55 -21.40
CA MET A 21 11.79 17.75 -22.56
C MET A 21 12.39 18.75 -23.56
N THR A 22 12.90 19.89 -23.07
CA THR A 22 13.63 20.85 -23.91
C THR A 22 14.82 20.19 -24.62
N SER A 23 15.60 19.38 -23.91
CA SER A 23 16.76 18.68 -24.48
C SER A 23 16.37 17.65 -25.55
N LEU A 24 15.16 17.11 -25.46
CA LEU A 24 14.57 16.18 -26.44
C LEU A 24 13.81 16.90 -27.58
N GLY A 25 13.83 18.23 -27.62
CA GLY A 25 13.06 19.02 -28.60
C GLY A 25 11.54 18.91 -28.42
N LYS A 26 11.07 18.57 -27.22
CA LYS A 26 9.64 18.43 -26.89
C LYS A 26 9.18 19.54 -25.96
N THR A 27 7.90 19.90 -26.07
CA THR A 27 7.24 20.83 -25.14
C THR A 27 6.48 20.05 -24.07
N LYS A 28 6.53 20.53 -22.82
CA LYS A 28 5.71 19.97 -21.75
C LYS A 28 4.27 20.48 -21.88
N GLU A 29 3.30 19.57 -22.06
CA GLU A 29 1.89 19.93 -22.28
C GLU A 29 1.04 19.97 -21.00
N LYS A 30 1.48 19.31 -19.92
CA LYS A 30 0.69 19.13 -18.70
C LYS A 30 1.50 19.44 -17.45
N SER A 31 0.85 20.09 -16.48
CA SER A 31 1.39 20.32 -15.14
C SER A 31 1.11 19.11 -14.25
N THR A 32 1.99 18.88 -13.26
CA THR A 32 1.78 17.85 -12.22
C THR A 32 1.29 18.44 -10.89
N GLU A 33 1.23 19.76 -10.79
CA GLU A 33 0.94 20.53 -9.58
C GLU A 33 -0.33 20.06 -8.87
N SER A 34 -1.43 19.93 -9.62
CA SER A 34 -2.74 19.53 -9.11
C SER A 34 -3.09 18.07 -9.41
N LEU A 35 -2.15 17.27 -9.94
CA LEU A 35 -2.43 15.87 -10.25
C LEU A 35 -2.49 15.03 -8.96
N PRO A 36 -3.66 14.46 -8.63
CA PRO A 36 -3.79 13.59 -7.47
C PRO A 36 -3.00 12.30 -7.70
N ILE A 37 -2.33 11.83 -6.64
CA ILE A 37 -1.57 10.57 -6.67
C ILE A 37 -2.46 9.47 -6.09
N ARG A 38 -2.54 8.33 -6.79
CA ARG A 38 -3.29 7.12 -6.36
C ARG A 38 -4.70 7.48 -5.87
N GLY A 39 -5.07 7.07 -4.64
CA GLY A 39 -6.37 7.34 -4.03
C GLY A 39 -6.60 8.77 -3.56
N GLY A 40 -5.75 9.73 -3.96
CA GLY A 40 -5.98 11.15 -3.70
C GLY A 40 -7.07 11.76 -4.57
N LYS A 41 -7.44 11.13 -5.71
CA LYS A 41 -8.48 11.66 -6.58
C LYS A 41 -9.85 11.51 -5.90
N ASN A 42 -10.59 12.62 -5.78
CA ASN A 42 -11.90 12.69 -5.12
C ASN A 42 -11.87 12.20 -3.65
N LEU A 43 -10.73 12.36 -2.96
CA LEU A 43 -10.61 11.96 -1.57
C LEU A 43 -11.60 12.75 -0.69
N PRO A 44 -12.45 12.10 0.12
CA PRO A 44 -13.34 12.79 1.04
C PRO A 44 -12.52 13.50 2.13
N LEU A 45 -12.73 14.81 2.27
CA LEU A 45 -11.95 15.63 3.21
C LEU A 45 -12.73 15.93 4.50
N SER A 46 -14.04 16.17 4.39
CA SER A 46 -14.88 16.43 5.57
C SER A 46 -15.25 15.14 6.30
N LYS A 47 -15.58 15.26 7.59
CA LYS A 47 -16.05 14.14 8.42
C LYS A 47 -17.28 13.46 7.79
N ALA A 48 -18.29 14.24 7.42
CA ALA A 48 -19.52 13.74 6.79
C ALA A 48 -19.25 13.03 5.45
N GLN A 49 -18.34 13.55 4.62
CA GLN A 49 -17.97 12.91 3.36
C GLN A 49 -17.26 11.57 3.60
N LYS A 50 -16.37 11.50 4.60
CA LYS A 50 -15.66 10.26 4.97
C LYS A 50 -16.66 9.22 5.48
N GLU A 51 -17.55 9.60 6.38
CA GLU A 51 -18.60 8.72 6.92
C GLU A 51 -19.50 8.18 5.79
N SER A 52 -19.97 9.06 4.89
CA SER A 52 -20.76 8.63 3.73
C SER A 52 -19.98 7.67 2.82
N TYR A 53 -18.71 7.96 2.53
CA TYR A 53 -17.87 7.07 1.72
C TYR A 53 -17.70 5.69 2.37
N ILE A 54 -17.39 5.65 3.67
CA ILE A 54 -17.22 4.41 4.42
C ILE A 54 -18.52 3.61 4.41
N ASN A 55 -19.66 4.24 4.72
CA ASN A 55 -20.96 3.58 4.72
C ASN A 55 -21.30 2.94 3.36
N ASN A 56 -21.01 3.64 2.26
CA ASN A 56 -21.19 3.10 0.92
C ASN A 56 -20.25 1.92 0.64
N LEU A 57 -18.97 2.03 1.03
CA LEU A 57 -17.98 0.99 0.84
C LEU A 57 -18.37 -0.30 1.60
N VAL A 58 -18.70 -0.17 2.88
CA VAL A 58 -19.00 -1.34 3.74
C VAL A 58 -20.32 -1.99 3.37
N SER A 59 -21.33 -1.19 2.99
CA SER A 59 -22.62 -1.72 2.51
C SER A 59 -22.47 -2.50 1.21
N LYS A 60 -21.55 -2.07 0.33
CA LYS A 60 -21.31 -2.70 -0.97
C LYS A 60 -20.55 -4.02 -0.85
N TYR A 61 -19.54 -4.11 0.03
CA TYR A 61 -18.63 -5.26 0.11
C TYR A 61 -18.80 -6.12 1.37
N GLY A 62 -19.72 -5.76 2.27
CA GLY A 62 -20.02 -6.53 3.48
C GLY A 62 -18.91 -6.48 4.55
N PHE A 63 -18.14 -5.39 4.61
CA PHE A 63 -17.10 -5.20 5.63
C PHE A 63 -17.64 -4.53 6.89
N THR A 64 -16.86 -4.54 7.98
CA THR A 64 -17.17 -3.72 9.15
C THR A 64 -16.83 -2.25 8.90
N GLU A 65 -17.45 -1.35 9.64
CA GLU A 65 -17.18 0.09 9.55
C GLU A 65 -15.71 0.40 9.89
N GLU A 66 -15.15 -0.30 10.88
CA GLU A 66 -13.76 -0.17 11.31
C GLU A 66 -12.80 -0.52 10.17
N TYR A 67 -13.00 -1.65 9.48
CA TYR A 67 -12.14 -2.02 8.38
C TYR A 67 -12.32 -1.08 7.16
N GLY A 68 -13.53 -0.58 6.92
CA GLY A 68 -13.77 0.46 5.92
C GLY A 68 -12.98 1.76 6.21
N LYS A 69 -12.89 2.17 7.49
CA LYS A 69 -12.05 3.30 7.93
C LYS A 69 -10.57 3.03 7.68
N GLU A 70 -10.10 1.82 7.99
CA GLU A 70 -8.71 1.42 7.75
C GLU A 70 -8.35 1.47 6.26
N LEU A 71 -9.20 0.91 5.38
CA LEU A 71 -8.98 0.97 3.94
C LEU A 71 -8.93 2.41 3.41
N LEU A 72 -9.88 3.26 3.83
CA LEU A 72 -9.88 4.67 3.42
C LEU A 72 -8.63 5.42 3.94
N THR A 73 -8.19 5.12 5.16
CA THR A 73 -7.01 5.74 5.76
C THR A 73 -5.73 5.30 5.05
N ARG A 74 -5.57 4.01 4.75
CA ARG A 74 -4.37 3.46 4.10
C ARG A 74 -4.28 3.81 2.62
N TYR A 75 -5.42 3.80 1.91
CA TYR A 75 -5.41 3.84 0.44
C TYR A 75 -6.18 5.01 -0.18
N GLY A 76 -6.86 5.84 0.61
CA GLY A 76 -7.75 6.86 0.08
C GLY A 76 -8.86 6.24 -0.77
N THR A 77 -9.20 6.85 -1.91
CA THR A 77 -10.23 6.33 -2.81
C THR A 77 -9.84 5.05 -3.56
N TYR A 78 -8.59 4.58 -3.45
CA TYR A 78 -8.23 3.24 -3.92
C TYR A 78 -8.79 2.13 -3.03
N ALA A 79 -9.32 2.47 -1.84
CA ALA A 79 -10.05 1.55 -0.99
C ALA A 79 -11.11 0.74 -1.76
N GLU A 80 -11.84 1.36 -2.71
CA GLU A 80 -12.84 0.65 -3.51
C GLU A 80 -12.22 -0.38 -4.46
N LYS A 81 -11.05 -0.07 -5.06
CA LYS A 81 -10.34 -1.01 -5.93
C LYS A 81 -9.87 -2.24 -5.16
N ILE A 82 -9.33 -2.01 -3.96
CA ILE A 82 -8.85 -3.06 -3.07
C ILE A 82 -10.03 -3.89 -2.55
N ALA A 83 -11.11 -3.25 -2.12
CA ALA A 83 -12.33 -3.94 -1.70
C ALA A 83 -12.90 -4.87 -2.78
N ASN A 84 -13.00 -4.38 -4.02
CA ASN A 84 -13.40 -5.20 -5.17
C ASN A 84 -12.41 -6.35 -5.45
N HIS A 85 -11.11 -6.13 -5.25
CA HIS A 85 -10.13 -7.21 -5.41
C HIS A 85 -10.25 -8.27 -4.31
N ILE A 86 -10.48 -7.86 -3.05
CA ILE A 86 -10.75 -8.76 -1.92
C ILE A 86 -11.97 -9.64 -2.22
N GLU A 87 -13.07 -9.04 -2.65
CA GLU A 87 -14.30 -9.77 -2.99
C GLU A 87 -14.05 -10.80 -4.10
N LYS A 88 -13.41 -10.40 -5.21
CA LYS A 88 -13.12 -11.29 -6.34
C LYS A 88 -12.23 -12.47 -5.96
N ASN A 89 -11.23 -12.25 -5.11
CA ASN A 89 -10.29 -13.28 -4.67
C ASN A 89 -10.75 -14.00 -3.39
N LYS A 90 -11.95 -13.68 -2.87
CA LYS A 90 -12.50 -14.25 -1.63
C LYS A 90 -11.54 -14.09 -0.45
N GLY A 91 -10.90 -12.92 -0.36
CA GLY A 91 -9.97 -12.58 0.70
C GLY A 91 -10.63 -12.65 2.08
N LYS A 92 -9.86 -13.04 3.09
CA LYS A 92 -10.33 -13.25 4.46
C LYS A 92 -9.57 -12.35 5.42
N MET A 93 -10.24 -11.91 6.48
CA MET A 93 -9.55 -11.20 7.56
C MET A 93 -8.42 -12.08 8.11
N LEU A 94 -7.26 -11.49 8.30
CA LEU A 94 -6.09 -12.18 8.84
C LEU A 94 -6.29 -12.45 10.33
N LYS A 95 -5.77 -13.58 10.80
CA LYS A 95 -5.93 -13.99 12.20
C LYS A 95 -4.94 -13.27 13.11
N SER A 96 -3.71 -13.10 12.64
CA SER A 96 -2.61 -12.50 13.39
C SER A 96 -2.76 -10.98 13.54
N ILE A 97 -3.48 -10.32 12.60
CA ILE A 97 -3.68 -8.88 12.60
C ILE A 97 -5.09 -8.52 12.06
N PRO A 98 -6.08 -8.32 12.95
CA PRO A 98 -7.50 -8.24 12.60
C PRO A 98 -7.92 -7.06 11.70
N ASN A 99 -7.06 -6.06 11.50
CA ASN A 99 -7.32 -4.95 10.60
C ASN A 99 -6.71 -5.14 9.20
N TRP A 100 -6.35 -6.37 8.82
CA TRP A 100 -5.87 -6.72 7.48
C TRP A 100 -6.65 -7.87 6.87
N ASN A 101 -6.65 -7.94 5.55
CA ASN A 101 -7.28 -9.00 4.79
C ASN A 101 -6.26 -9.67 3.83
N SER A 102 -6.35 -10.98 3.63
CA SER A 102 -5.46 -11.69 2.71
C SER A 102 -5.58 -11.19 1.27
N GLY A 103 -6.77 -10.81 0.81
CA GLY A 103 -6.98 -10.22 -0.51
C GLY A 103 -6.37 -8.82 -0.64
N GLU A 104 -6.30 -8.06 0.46
CA GLU A 104 -5.58 -6.78 0.50
C GLU A 104 -4.09 -7.01 0.30
N LEU A 105 -3.52 -8.02 0.98
CA LEU A 105 -2.11 -8.37 0.83
C LEU A 105 -1.80 -8.84 -0.59
N VAL A 106 -2.61 -9.75 -1.17
CA VAL A 106 -2.47 -10.21 -2.55
C VAL A 106 -2.52 -9.04 -3.55
N TYR A 107 -3.43 -8.07 -3.33
CA TYR A 107 -3.46 -6.87 -4.16
C TYR A 107 -2.12 -6.12 -4.14
N ILE A 108 -1.52 -5.94 -2.97
CA ILE A 108 -0.20 -5.28 -2.83
C ILE A 108 0.88 -6.09 -3.55
N LEU A 109 0.91 -7.42 -3.37
CA LEU A 109 1.88 -8.29 -4.02
C LEU A 109 1.83 -8.16 -5.56
N GLN A 110 0.63 -8.17 -6.13
CA GLN A 110 0.44 -8.10 -7.59
C GLN A 110 0.71 -6.70 -8.17
N ASN A 111 0.35 -5.64 -7.45
CA ASN A 111 0.36 -4.27 -7.99
C ASN A 111 1.57 -3.43 -7.57
N GLU A 112 2.13 -3.70 -6.39
CA GLU A 112 3.27 -2.96 -5.84
C GLU A 112 4.58 -3.76 -5.86
N LYS A 113 4.51 -5.04 -6.22
CA LYS A 113 5.62 -5.97 -6.47
C LYS A 113 6.76 -5.87 -5.44
N PRO A 114 6.48 -5.94 -4.12
CA PRO A 114 7.52 -6.13 -3.13
C PRO A 114 8.32 -7.38 -3.49
N LEU A 115 9.65 -7.36 -3.36
CA LEU A 115 10.49 -8.53 -3.68
C LEU A 115 10.83 -9.35 -2.43
N HIS A 116 10.85 -8.70 -1.27
CA HIS A 116 11.19 -9.30 0.00
C HIS A 116 10.09 -9.06 1.03
N LEU A 117 10.07 -9.88 2.08
CA LEU A 117 9.09 -9.72 3.15
C LEU A 117 9.24 -8.36 3.85
N ASP A 118 10.47 -7.83 3.97
CA ASP A 118 10.73 -6.51 4.53
C ASP A 118 10.15 -5.34 3.71
N ASP A 119 9.94 -5.49 2.40
CA ASP A 119 9.24 -4.48 1.60
C ASP A 119 7.81 -4.25 2.13
N LEU A 120 7.13 -5.32 2.53
CA LEU A 120 5.76 -5.26 3.04
C LEU A 120 5.72 -4.53 4.38
N PHE A 121 6.52 -4.98 5.34
CA PHE A 121 6.48 -4.49 6.72
C PHE A 121 7.02 -3.06 6.87
N ILE A 122 8.03 -2.68 6.08
CA ILE A 122 8.77 -1.43 6.26
C ILE A 122 8.30 -0.34 5.29
N ARG A 123 7.96 -0.72 4.04
CA ARG A 123 7.76 0.24 2.94
C ARG A 123 6.34 0.28 2.35
N ARG A 124 5.55 -0.79 2.49
CA ARG A 124 4.19 -0.89 1.91
C ARG A 124 3.08 -0.95 2.95
N SER A 125 3.44 -1.04 4.22
CA SER A 125 2.52 -1.00 5.35
C SER A 125 3.09 -0.15 6.49
N THR A 126 2.26 0.09 7.50
CA THR A 126 2.66 0.72 8.77
C THR A 126 2.84 -0.32 9.89
N ILE A 127 2.81 -1.62 9.58
CA ILE A 127 2.76 -2.69 10.59
C ILE A 127 4.00 -2.63 11.49
N MET A 128 5.20 -2.53 10.91
CA MET A 128 6.44 -2.43 11.68
C MET A 128 6.47 -1.14 12.53
N TRP A 129 6.14 -0.01 11.91
CA TRP A 129 6.16 1.31 12.55
C TRP A 129 5.18 1.42 13.73
N LEU A 130 4.07 0.68 13.69
CA LEU A 130 3.10 0.61 14.78
C LEU A 130 3.43 -0.46 15.82
N GLY A 131 4.56 -1.17 15.70
CA GLY A 131 4.96 -2.23 16.62
C GLY A 131 4.12 -3.52 16.49
N ASN A 132 3.38 -3.69 15.39
CA ASN A 132 2.45 -4.81 15.19
C ASN A 132 3.07 -5.99 14.42
N ALA A 133 4.38 -5.99 14.18
CA ALA A 133 5.10 -7.06 13.49
C ALA A 133 5.46 -8.22 14.43
N SER A 134 4.44 -8.86 15.02
CA SER A 134 4.64 -10.07 15.84
C SER A 134 5.07 -11.26 14.98
N GLU A 135 5.55 -12.33 15.63
CA GLU A 135 5.95 -13.56 14.95
C GLU A 135 4.80 -14.16 14.13
N ASP A 136 3.60 -14.25 14.69
CA ASP A 136 2.42 -14.76 13.98
C ASP A 136 2.06 -13.93 12.75
N VAL A 137 2.24 -12.60 12.82
CA VAL A 137 2.00 -11.70 11.67
C VAL A 137 3.03 -11.93 10.58
N ILE A 138 4.31 -12.06 10.96
CA ILE A 138 5.39 -12.33 10.01
C ILE A 138 5.15 -13.67 9.29
N GLU A 139 4.80 -14.72 10.03
CA GLU A 139 4.53 -16.05 9.46
C GLU A 139 3.31 -16.03 8.53
N GLU A 140 2.17 -15.45 8.94
CA GLU A 140 0.96 -15.39 8.11
C GLU A 140 1.17 -14.58 6.82
N PHE A 141 1.94 -13.48 6.87
CA PHE A 141 2.32 -12.72 5.67
C PHE A 141 3.29 -13.49 4.79
N ALA A 142 4.25 -14.21 5.38
CA ALA A 142 5.21 -15.02 4.65
C ALA A 142 4.52 -16.17 3.92
N ASP A 143 3.50 -16.79 4.50
CA ASP A 143 2.69 -17.83 3.86
C ASP A 143 1.99 -17.28 2.62
N ILE A 144 1.27 -16.16 2.74
CA ILE A 144 0.55 -15.55 1.62
C ILE A 144 1.51 -15.12 0.50
N MET A 145 2.65 -14.53 0.86
CA MET A 145 3.65 -14.11 -0.13
C MET A 145 4.35 -15.30 -0.80
N ALA A 146 4.63 -16.36 -0.03
CA ALA A 146 5.21 -17.58 -0.58
C ALA A 146 4.28 -18.26 -1.58
N ASP A 147 2.99 -18.31 -1.30
CA ASP A 147 1.98 -18.85 -2.21
C ASP A 147 1.87 -18.01 -3.48
N GLU A 148 1.77 -16.68 -3.36
CA GLU A 148 1.62 -15.78 -4.52
C GLU A 148 2.86 -15.81 -5.44
N TYR A 149 4.06 -15.90 -4.86
CA TYR A 149 5.32 -15.85 -5.61
C TYR A 149 5.95 -17.22 -5.86
N ASN A 150 5.28 -18.30 -5.47
CA ASN A 150 5.76 -19.67 -5.60
C ASN A 150 7.15 -19.88 -4.94
N TRP A 151 7.32 -19.37 -3.72
CA TRP A 151 8.56 -19.56 -2.97
C TRP A 151 8.69 -21.00 -2.47
N SER A 152 9.93 -21.49 -2.43
CA SER A 152 10.25 -22.72 -1.72
C SER A 152 10.16 -22.51 -0.20
N ALA A 153 9.99 -23.61 0.54
CA ALA A 153 10.03 -23.57 2.01
C ALA A 153 11.36 -22.98 2.54
N THR A 154 12.48 -23.24 1.86
CA THR A 154 13.78 -22.66 2.17
C THR A 154 13.75 -21.14 2.00
N LYS A 155 13.26 -20.65 0.86
CA LYS A 155 13.18 -19.21 0.58
C LYS A 155 12.28 -18.48 1.60
N LYS A 156 11.14 -19.08 1.96
CA LYS A 156 10.25 -18.53 2.98
C LYS A 156 10.97 -18.36 4.33
N LYS A 157 11.68 -19.39 4.79
CA LYS A 157 12.46 -19.35 6.04
C LYS A 157 13.56 -18.29 6.01
N GLU A 158 14.27 -18.15 4.89
CA GLU A 158 15.28 -17.10 4.72
C GLU A 158 14.69 -15.70 4.83
N GLU A 159 13.54 -15.45 4.20
CA GLU A 159 12.86 -14.14 4.23
C GLU A 159 12.31 -13.81 5.62
N ILE A 160 11.76 -14.80 6.33
CA ILE A 160 11.33 -14.65 7.73
C ILE A 160 12.54 -14.31 8.62
N ALA A 161 13.64 -15.05 8.51
CA ALA A 161 14.84 -14.78 9.30
C ALA A 161 15.41 -13.37 9.00
N LYS A 162 15.41 -12.97 7.73
CA LYS A 162 15.83 -11.64 7.29
C LYS A 162 14.98 -10.54 7.92
N VAL A 163 13.65 -10.62 7.86
CA VAL A 163 12.79 -9.57 8.42
C VAL A 163 12.87 -9.52 9.94
N LYS A 164 12.94 -10.67 10.63
CA LYS A 164 13.15 -10.74 12.08
C LYS A 164 14.45 -10.07 12.50
N ASN A 165 15.54 -10.30 11.75
CA ASN A 165 16.82 -9.65 12.02
C ASN A 165 16.75 -8.12 11.82
N ILE A 166 16.03 -7.65 10.79
CA ILE A 166 15.85 -6.20 10.58
C ILE A 166 15.06 -5.58 11.74
N ILE A 167 13.96 -6.21 12.17
CA ILE A 167 13.13 -5.74 13.28
C ILE A 167 13.91 -5.72 14.60
N ALA A 168 14.77 -6.71 14.84
CA ALA A 168 15.57 -6.77 16.07
C ALA A 168 16.66 -5.67 16.14
N ASN A 169 17.07 -5.10 15.00
CA ASN A 169 18.16 -4.12 14.91
C ASN A 169 17.68 -2.71 14.51
N SER A 170 16.37 -2.47 14.48
CA SER A 170 15.75 -1.18 14.12
C SER A 170 15.42 -0.30 15.31
#